data_AF-A0A259Q3J2-F1
#
_entry.id   AF-A0A259Q3J2-F1
#
_cell.length_a   1.000
_cell.length_b   1.000
_cell.length_c   1.000
_cell.angle_alpha   90.00
_cell.angle_beta   90.00
_cell.angle_gamma   90.00
#
_symmetry.space_group_name_H-M   'P 1'
#
loop_
_entity.id
_entity.type
_entity.pdbx_description
1 polymer ?
#
loop_
_entity_poly.entity_id
_entity_poly.type
_entity_poly.pdbx_seq_one_letter_code
_entity_poly.pdbx_strand_id
1 'polypeptide(L)'
;MTAMRERSAMLTLRVTPEEAMLIRQAADAALLTVSAYLRTKALGGDVYLPRLQSLQAELRRQGGLLKHLSAQGALSAQPTAQALADWQRAVRSIEEMAHARQGHRP
;
A
#
# COMPACT_ATOMS: atom_id res chain seq x y z
N MET A 1 12.77 -21.98 -16.22
CA MET A 1 11.57 -21.91 -15.36
C MET A 1 12.03 -21.86 -13.91
N THR A 2 12.06 -20.68 -13.29
CA THR A 2 12.43 -20.55 -11.87
C THR A 2 11.27 -21.08 -11.03
N ALA A 3 11.46 -22.22 -10.36
CA ALA A 3 10.45 -22.78 -9.48
C ALA A 3 10.05 -21.72 -8.43
N MET A 4 8.76 -21.37 -8.40
CA MET A 4 8.18 -20.49 -7.40
C MET A 4 8.39 -21.16 -6.03
N ARG A 5 9.31 -20.64 -5.23
CA ARG A 5 9.65 -21.20 -3.92
C ARG A 5 8.47 -21.00 -2.97
N GLU A 6 7.77 -22.07 -2.65
CA GLU A 6 6.69 -22.05 -1.67
C GLU A 6 7.20 -21.68 -0.28
N ARG A 7 6.39 -20.91 0.45
CA ARG A 7 6.69 -20.46 1.81
C ARG A 7 6.01 -21.42 2.80
N SER A 8 6.69 -22.52 3.13
CA SER A 8 6.13 -23.60 3.97
C SER A 8 6.46 -23.49 5.46
N ALA A 9 7.53 -22.77 5.83
CA ALA A 9 7.94 -22.62 7.23
C ALA A 9 7.15 -21.50 7.95
N MET A 10 6.70 -21.80 9.17
CA MET A 10 6.01 -20.85 10.05
C MET A 10 6.92 -20.44 11.21
N LEU A 11 6.96 -19.13 11.49
CA LEU A 11 7.62 -18.56 12.66
C LEU A 11 6.56 -17.96 13.59
N THR A 12 6.65 -18.25 14.88
CA THR A 12 5.79 -17.67 15.91
C THR A 12 6.58 -16.70 16.78
N LEU A 13 5.99 -15.54 17.07
CA LEU A 13 6.58 -14.50 17.89
C LEU A 13 5.68 -14.26 19.11
N ARG A 14 6.25 -14.41 20.31
CA ARG A 14 5.59 -13.98 21.54
C ARG A 14 5.85 -12.49 21.73
N VAL A 15 4.80 -11.73 22.01
CA VAL A 15 4.81 -10.29 22.20
C VAL A 15 3.84 -9.91 23.30
N THR A 16 4.06 -8.78 23.96
CA THR A 16 3.05 -8.17 24.82
C THR A 16 1.89 -7.61 23.98
N PRO A 17 0.73 -7.31 24.59
CA PRO A 17 -0.37 -6.65 23.88
C PRO A 17 0.03 -5.31 23.24
N GLU A 18 0.87 -4.53 23.92
CA GLU A 18 1.37 -3.23 23.46
C GLU A 18 2.29 -3.39 22.24
N GLU A 19 3.24 -4.33 22.31
CA GLU A 19 4.12 -4.65 21.18
C GLU A 19 3.30 -5.13 19.97
N ALA A 20 2.30 -5.98 20.19
CA ALA A 20 1.42 -6.45 19.14
C ALA A 20 0.65 -5.30 18.46
N MET A 21 0.19 -4.32 19.24
CA MET A 21 -0.47 -3.11 18.72
C MET A 21 0.49 -2.28 17.87
N LEU A 22 1.71 -2.03 18.36
CA LEU A 22 2.73 -1.26 17.64
C LEU A 22 3.12 -1.94 16.32
N ILE A 23 3.28 -3.26 16.32
CA ILE A 23 3.57 -4.04 15.11
C ILE A 23 2.43 -3.91 14.09
N ARG A 24 1.18 -4.00 14.53
CA ARG A 24 0.01 -3.82 13.65
C ARG A 24 -0.02 -2.43 13.04
N GLN A 25 0.12 -1.38 13.86
CA GLN A 25 0.16 0.00 13.39
C GLN A 25 1.28 0.24 12.38
N ALA A 26 2.47 -0.32 12.61
CA ALA A 26 3.59 -0.20 11.69
C ALA A 26 3.35 -0.93 10.36
N ALA A 27 2.72 -2.11 10.41
CA ALA A 27 2.34 -2.87 9.21
C ALA A 27 1.25 -2.14 8.41
N ASP A 28 0.24 -1.59 9.08
CA ASP A 28 -0.82 -0.80 8.47
C ASP A 28 -0.28 0.48 7.81
N ALA A 29 0.60 1.19 8.51
CA ALA A 29 1.30 2.37 7.95
C ALA A 29 2.15 2.00 6.72
N ALA A 30 2.64 0.77 6.66
CA ALA A 30 3.35 0.21 5.51
C ALA A 30 2.43 -0.34 4.41
N LEU A 31 1.10 -0.36 4.60
CA LEU A 31 0.15 -1.02 3.71
C LEU A 31 0.50 -2.48 3.43
N LEU A 32 0.94 -3.19 4.48
CA LEU A 32 1.32 -4.59 4.44
C LEU A 32 0.59 -5.38 5.52
N THR A 33 0.43 -6.68 5.29
CA THR A 33 0.07 -7.59 6.37
C THR A 33 1.22 -7.65 7.39
N VAL A 34 0.90 -7.95 8.66
CA VAL A 34 1.92 -8.09 9.73
C VAL A 34 3.04 -9.04 9.30
N SER A 35 2.72 -10.20 8.74
CA SER A 35 3.71 -11.18 8.30
C SER A 35 4.58 -10.66 7.15
N ALA A 36 4.02 -9.90 6.21
CA ALA A 36 4.80 -9.29 5.13
C ALA A 36 5.71 -8.18 5.64
N TYR A 37 5.20 -7.32 6.54
CA TYR A 37 5.98 -6.28 7.18
C TYR A 37 7.17 -6.85 7.97
N LEU A 38 6.89 -7.80 8.88
CA LEU A 38 7.93 -8.42 9.70
C LEU A 38 8.94 -9.19 8.86
N ARG A 39 8.51 -9.92 7.83
CA ARG A 39 9.43 -10.63 6.93
C ARG A 39 10.35 -9.65 6.19
N THR A 40 9.79 -8.57 5.64
CA THR A 40 10.58 -7.55 4.93
C THR A 40 11.61 -6.94 5.88
N LYS A 41 11.20 -6.56 7.10
CA LYS A 41 12.11 -6.04 8.12
C LYS A 41 13.19 -7.03 8.54
N ALA A 42 12.80 -8.28 8.86
CA ALA A 42 13.72 -9.31 9.34
C ALA A 42 14.75 -9.74 8.29
N LEU A 43 14.43 -9.64 7.00
CA LEU A 43 15.34 -9.93 5.90
C LEU A 43 16.11 -8.69 5.40
N GLY A 44 16.04 -7.56 6.12
CA GLY A 44 16.71 -6.32 5.73
C GLY A 44 16.16 -5.67 4.45
N GLY A 45 14.96 -6.06 4.03
CA GLY A 45 14.30 -5.53 2.85
C GLY A 45 13.70 -4.15 3.09
N ASP A 46 13.53 -3.40 1.99
CA ASP A 46 12.87 -2.10 2.02
C ASP A 46 11.35 -2.28 1.97
N VAL A 47 10.68 -1.78 3.01
CA VAL A 47 9.21 -1.78 3.15
C VAL A 47 8.56 -0.80 2.16
N TYR A 48 9.31 0.16 1.62
CA TYR A 48 8.81 1.20 0.72
C TYR A 48 8.31 0.65 -0.61
N LEU A 49 9.05 -0.27 -1.23
CA LEU A 49 8.67 -0.86 -2.53
C LEU A 49 7.34 -1.65 -2.44
N PRO A 50 7.17 -2.59 -1.49
CA PRO A 50 5.88 -3.26 -1.28
C PRO A 50 4.75 -2.29 -0.94
N ARG A 51 5.03 -1.25 -0.14
CA ARG A 51 4.05 -0.20 0.19
C ARG A 51 3.55 0.52 -1.06
N LEU A 52 4.45 0.94 -1.95
CA LEU A 52 4.09 1.59 -3.21
C LEU A 52 3.24 0.68 -4.10
N GLN A 53 3.55 -0.61 -4.16
CA GLN A 53 2.75 -1.58 -4.91
C GLN A 53 1.34 -1.74 -4.33
N SER A 54 1.21 -1.85 -3.00
CA SER A 54 -0.08 -1.89 -2.32
C SER A 54 -0.91 -0.62 -2.58
N LEU A 55 -0.27 0.54 -2.50
CA LEU A 55 -0.87 1.85 -2.76
C LEU A 55 -1.35 1.97 -4.20
N GLN A 56 -0.54 1.54 -5.17
CA GLN A 56 -0.92 1.52 -6.59
C GLN A 56 -2.12 0.60 -6.85
N ALA A 57 -2.19 -0.56 -6.19
CA ALA A 57 -3.32 -1.46 -6.29
C ALA A 57 -4.61 -0.84 -5.72
N GLU A 58 -4.50 -0.12 -4.60
CA GLU A 58 -5.64 0.57 -3.99
C GLU A 58 -6.14 1.73 -4.86
N LEU A 59 -5.23 2.53 -5.40
CA LEU A 59 -5.58 3.61 -6.34
C LEU A 59 -6.31 3.08 -7.57
N ARG A 60 -5.89 1.93 -8.12
CA ARG A 60 -6.59 1.26 -9.22
C ARG A 60 -7.99 0.79 -8.83
N ARG A 61 -8.16 0.22 -7.62
CA ARG A 61 -9.47 -0.19 -7.10
C ARG A 61 -10.41 1.00 -6.96
N GLN A 62 -9.94 2.08 -6.34
CA GLN A 62 -10.71 3.32 -6.18
C GLN A 62 -11.11 3.92 -7.52
N GLY A 63 -10.19 3.99 -8.49
CA GLY A 63 -10.49 4.45 -9.85
C GLY A 63 -11.57 3.58 -10.54
N GLY A 64 -11.51 2.26 -10.36
CA GLY A 64 -12.54 1.34 -10.85
C GLY A 64 -13.91 1.57 -10.22
N LEU A 65 -13.96 1.79 -8.90
CA LEU A 65 -15.19 2.10 -8.17
C LEU A 65 -15.80 3.43 -8.63
N LEU A 66 -14.98 4.47 -8.77
CA LEU A 66 -15.41 5.78 -9.28
C LEU A 66 -16.02 5.67 -10.68
N LYS A 67 -15.36 4.94 -11.59
CA LYS A 67 -15.88 4.65 -12.93
C LYS A 67 -17.23 3.93 -12.87
N HIS A 68 -17.37 2.94 -12.01
CA HIS A 68 -18.60 2.16 -11.86
C HIS A 68 -19.77 3.02 -11.37
N LEU A 69 -19.57 3.78 -10.29
CA LEU A 69 -20.59 4.64 -9.70
C LEU A 69 -21.02 5.77 -10.66
N SER A 70 -20.06 6.34 -11.41
CA SER A 70 -20.36 7.32 -12.46
C SER A 70 -21.22 6.72 -13.58
N ALA A 71 -20.92 5.50 -14.03
CA ALA A 71 -21.71 4.83 -15.07
C ALA A 71 -23.15 4.51 -14.62
N GLN A 72 -23.38 4.35 -13.32
CA GLN A 72 -24.71 4.11 -12.75
C GLN A 72 -25.54 5.40 -12.54
N GLY A 73 -24.98 6.57 -12.83
CA GLY A 73 -25.65 7.86 -12.53
C GLY A 73 -25.83 8.11 -11.02
N ALA A 74 -25.18 7.31 -10.17
CA ALA A 74 -25.30 7.38 -8.72
C ALA A 74 -24.54 8.55 -8.09
N LEU A 75 -23.71 9.24 -8.88
CA LEU A 75 -22.96 10.41 -8.45
C LEU A 75 -23.39 11.63 -9.27
N SER A 76 -23.62 12.75 -8.60
CA SER A 76 -23.76 14.03 -9.29
C SER A 76 -22.40 14.45 -9.90
N ALA A 77 -22.44 15.23 -10.98
CA ALA A 77 -21.25 15.56 -11.76
C ALA A 77 -20.17 16.28 -10.94
N GLN A 78 -20.57 17.12 -9.98
CA GLN A 78 -19.65 17.97 -9.23
C GLN A 78 -18.85 17.23 -8.13
N PRO A 79 -19.46 16.40 -7.25
CA PRO A 79 -18.71 15.55 -6.31
C PRO A 79 -17.82 14.52 -7.01
N THR A 80 -18.24 14.01 -8.17
CA THR A 80 -17.43 13.07 -8.97
C THR A 80 -16.16 13.76 -9.48
N ALA A 81 -16.29 14.97 -10.03
CA ALA A 81 -15.16 15.75 -10.51
C ALA A 81 -14.20 16.11 -9.37
N GLN A 82 -14.72 16.45 -8.19
CA GLN A 82 -13.91 16.74 -7.00
C GLN A 82 -13.15 15.49 -6.51
N ALA A 83 -13.84 14.36 -6.37
CA ALA A 83 -13.23 13.10 -5.96
C ALA A 83 -12.14 12.64 -6.95
N LEU A 84 -12.37 12.83 -8.25
CA LEU A 84 -11.36 12.55 -9.28
C LEU A 84 -10.15 13.48 -9.15
N ALA A 85 -10.35 14.78 -8.92
CA ALA A 85 -9.28 15.75 -8.75
C ALA A 85 -8.42 15.46 -7.50
N ASP A 86 -9.06 15.07 -6.39
CA ASP A 86 -8.38 14.71 -5.16
C ASP A 86 -7.60 13.39 -5.31
N TRP A 87 -8.18 12.40 -5.99
CA TRP A 87 -7.48 11.16 -6.34
C TRP A 87 -6.24 11.43 -7.21
N GLN A 88 -6.37 12.23 -8.28
CA GLN A 88 -5.24 12.60 -9.13
C GLN A 88 -4.14 13.35 -8.36
N ARG A 89 -4.52 14.21 -7.40
CA ARG A 89 -3.55 14.93 -6.55
C ARG A 89 -2.80 13.98 -5.63
N ALA A 90 -3.49 13.00 -5.04
CA ALA A 90 -2.87 11.96 -4.23
C ALA A 90 -1.86 11.13 -5.05
N VAL A 91 -2.26 10.69 -6.26
CA VAL A 91 -1.37 9.94 -7.18
C VAL A 91 -0.09 10.72 -7.48
N ARG A 92 -0.21 12.00 -7.88
CA ARG A 92 0.96 12.84 -8.20
C ARG A 92 1.90 13.03 -7.01
N SER A 93 1.35 13.29 -5.82
CA SER A 93 2.17 13.45 -4.61
C SER A 93 2.98 12.19 -4.29
N ILE A 94 2.38 11.01 -4.49
CA ILE A 94 3.05 9.72 -4.31
C ILE A 94 4.19 9.55 -5.34
N GLU A 95 3.95 9.90 -6.60
CA GLU A 95 4.96 9.84 -7.67
C GLU A 95 6.15 10.76 -7.36
N GLU A 96 5.89 12.00 -6.93
CA GLU A 96 6.91 12.97 -6.53
C GLU A 96 7.75 12.47 -5.35
N MET A 97 7.11 11.93 -4.32
CA MET A 97 7.81 11.34 -3.17
C MET A 97 8.66 10.13 -3.55
N ALA A 98 8.20 9.33 -4.51
CA ALA A 98 8.95 8.18 -5.04
C ALA A 98 10.20 8.63 -5.82
N HIS A 99 10.06 9.66 -6.65
CA HIS A 99 11.20 10.23 -7.39
C HIS A 99 12.22 10.90 -6.47
N ALA A 100 11.78 11.67 -5.47
CA ALA A 100 12.67 12.34 -4.52
C ALA A 100 13.55 11.35 -3.73
N ARG A 101 13.03 10.15 -3.42
CA ARG A 101 13.80 9.11 -2.72
C ARG A 101 14.75 8.33 -3.63
N GLN A 102 14.45 8.20 -4.92
CA GLN A 102 15.38 7.57 -5.88
C GLN A 102 16.67 8.40 -6.06
N GLY A 103 16.61 9.72 -5.87
CA GLY A 103 17.78 10.61 -5.89
C GLY A 103 18.63 10.61 -4.61
N HIS A 104 18.13 10.05 -3.50
CA HIS A 104 18.80 10.04 -2.20
C HIS A 104 19.28 8.62 -1.81
N ARG A 105 20.02 7.97 -2.72
CA ARG A 105 20.80 6.77 -2.38
C ARG A 105 22.20 7.20 -1.93
N PRO A 106 22.64 6.89 -0.69
CA PRO A 106 24.07 6.93 -0.35
C PRO A 106 24.85 5.86 -1.13
#